data_AF-A0A377CF70-F1
#
_entry.id   AF-A0A377CF70-F1
#
_cell.length_a   1.000
_cell.length_b   1.000
_cell.length_c   1.000
_cell.angle_alpha   90.00
_cell.angle_beta   90.00
_cell.angle_gamma   90.00
#
_symmetry.space_group_name_H-M   'P 1'
#
loop_
_entity.id
_entity.type
_entity.pdbx_description
1 polymer ?
#
loop_
_entity_poly.entity_id
_entity_poly.type
_entity_poly.pdbx_seq_one_letter_code
_entity_poly.pdbx_strand_id
1 'polypeptide(L)'
;MNAIWTGEPSVIYGNVRNDGLIDNLPQGCCVEVACLVDANGIQPTKVGTLPSHLAALMQTNINVQTLLTEAILTENRDRVYHAAMMDPHTAAVLGIDEIYALVDDLIAAHGDWLPGWLHR
;
A
#
# COMPACT_ATOMS: atom_id res chain seq x y z
N MET A 1 19.27 -0.05 -12.49
CA MET A 1 20.74 0.01 -12.33
C MET A 1 21.43 0.40 -13.63
N ASN A 2 21.16 -0.28 -14.76
CA ASN A 2 21.77 0.02 -16.06
C ASN A 2 21.65 1.51 -16.47
N ALA A 3 20.43 2.04 -16.60
CA ALA A 3 20.21 3.43 -17.04
C ALA A 3 20.90 4.51 -16.18
N ILE A 4 20.96 4.30 -14.86
CA ILE A 4 21.66 5.22 -13.93
C ILE A 4 23.17 5.14 -14.14
N TRP A 5 23.70 3.94 -14.43
CA TRP A 5 25.13 3.69 -14.54
C TRP A 5 25.70 4.05 -15.92
N THR A 6 24.94 3.81 -17.00
CA THR A 6 25.36 4.09 -18.38
C THR A 6 24.92 5.46 -18.87
N GLY A 7 23.93 6.07 -18.21
CA GLY A 7 23.28 7.29 -18.67
C GLY A 7 22.38 7.08 -19.89
N GLU A 8 22.17 5.84 -20.34
CA GLU A 8 21.21 5.52 -21.41
C GLU A 8 19.79 5.61 -20.83
N PRO A 9 18.95 6.57 -21.30
CA PRO A 9 17.63 6.76 -20.71
C PRO A 9 16.74 5.55 -20.90
N SER A 10 15.99 5.18 -19.87
CA SER A 10 14.99 4.10 -19.94
C SER A 10 13.71 4.49 -19.21
N VAL A 11 12.58 3.94 -19.65
CA VAL A 11 11.30 4.09 -18.96
C VAL A 11 11.00 2.79 -18.23
N ILE A 12 10.73 2.89 -16.93
CA ILE A 12 10.29 1.79 -16.08
C ILE A 12 8.97 2.15 -15.40
N TYR A 13 8.25 1.17 -14.88
CA TYR A 13 7.15 1.41 -13.95
C TYR A 13 7.68 1.25 -12.53
N GLY A 14 7.60 2.34 -11.76
CA GLY A 14 8.21 2.44 -10.45
C GLY A 14 7.16 2.77 -9.38
N ASN A 15 7.31 2.13 -8.22
CA ASN A 15 6.54 2.43 -7.02
C ASN A 15 7.14 3.66 -6.33
N VAL A 16 6.37 4.75 -6.29
CA VAL A 16 6.79 6.04 -5.76
C VAL A 16 5.69 6.67 -4.91
N ARG A 17 6.06 7.65 -4.08
CA ARG A 17 5.09 8.39 -3.29
C ARG A 17 4.25 9.30 -4.20
N ASN A 18 2.93 9.27 -4.02
CA ASN A 18 2.01 10.14 -4.74
C ASN A 18 2.11 11.58 -4.23
N ASP A 19 3.00 12.35 -4.82
CA ASP A 19 3.17 13.78 -4.58
C ASP A 19 2.64 14.58 -5.80
N GLY A 20 1.34 14.48 -6.04
CA GLY A 20 0.64 15.14 -7.16
C GLY A 20 0.74 14.42 -8.51
N LEU A 21 1.08 13.12 -8.49
CA LEU A 21 1.22 12.29 -9.70
C LEU A 21 -0.15 11.81 -10.20
N ILE A 22 -1.00 11.34 -9.30
CA ILE A 22 -2.39 10.98 -9.58
C ILE A 22 -3.30 11.87 -8.71
N ASP A 23 -4.08 12.72 -9.37
CA ASP A 23 -4.77 13.85 -8.71
C ASP A 23 -5.88 13.39 -7.76
N ASN A 24 -6.59 12.31 -8.11
CA ASN A 24 -7.73 11.80 -7.36
C ASN A 24 -7.42 10.52 -6.55
N LEU A 25 -6.16 10.32 -6.20
CA LEU A 25 -5.74 9.38 -5.16
C LEU A 25 -5.14 10.15 -3.96
N PRO A 26 -5.17 9.58 -2.74
CA PRO A 26 -4.60 10.24 -1.56
C PRO A 26 -3.15 10.65 -1.78
N GLN A 27 -2.78 11.83 -1.28
CA GLN A 27 -1.39 12.25 -1.28
C GLN A 27 -0.59 11.41 -0.29
N GLY A 28 0.65 11.08 -0.64
CA GLY A 28 1.52 10.25 0.19
C GLY A 28 1.32 8.74 0.06
N CYS A 29 0.27 8.25 -0.63
CA CYS A 29 0.14 6.82 -0.91
C CYS A 29 1.20 6.35 -1.92
N CYS A 30 1.49 5.04 -1.93
CA CYS A 30 2.36 4.46 -2.94
C CYS A 30 1.58 4.27 -4.25
N VAL A 31 2.11 4.78 -5.35
CA VAL A 31 1.56 4.60 -6.70
C VAL A 31 2.62 4.06 -7.62
N GLU A 32 2.20 3.20 -8.56
CA GLU A 32 3.07 2.70 -9.61
C GLU A 32 2.82 3.50 -10.90
N VAL A 33 3.83 4.25 -11.34
CA VAL A 33 3.73 5.11 -12.54
C VAL A 33 4.95 4.97 -13.42
N ALA A 34 4.83 5.37 -14.68
CA ALA A 34 5.97 5.46 -15.59
C ALA A 34 6.99 6.46 -15.05
N CYS A 35 8.23 6.02 -14.94
CA CYS A 35 9.36 6.81 -14.46
C CYS A 35 10.44 6.81 -15.54
N LEU A 36 10.85 8.00 -15.96
CA LEU A 36 12.07 8.17 -16.74
C LEU A 36 13.27 7.99 -15.81
N VAL A 37 14.21 7.15 -16.21
CA VAL A 37 15.45 6.92 -15.49
C VAL A 37 16.61 7.27 -16.40
N ASP A 38 17.42 8.23 -15.97
CA ASP A 38 18.62 8.69 -16.65
C ASP A 38 19.71 9.06 -15.61
N ALA A 39 20.75 9.77 -16.04
CA ALA A 39 21.84 10.23 -15.17
C ALA A 39 21.39 11.19 -14.04
N ASN A 40 20.21 11.81 -14.14
CA ASN A 40 19.63 12.68 -13.11
C ASN A 40 18.79 11.89 -12.09
N GLY A 41 18.68 10.57 -12.25
CA GLY A 41 17.95 9.69 -11.34
C GLY A 41 16.56 9.30 -11.85
N ILE A 42 15.64 9.05 -10.92
CA ILE A 42 14.29 8.56 -11.22
C ILE A 42 13.34 9.76 -11.25
N GLN A 43 12.65 9.93 -12.37
CA GLN A 43 11.74 11.03 -12.64
C GLN A 43 10.34 10.49 -12.93
N PRO A 44 9.44 10.46 -11.93
CA PRO A 44 8.07 9.98 -12.11
C PRO A 44 7.25 10.89 -13.02
N THR A 45 6.43 10.29 -13.87
CA THR A 45 5.57 11.01 -14.81
C THR A 45 4.19 11.24 -14.20
N LYS A 46 3.69 12.47 -14.28
CA LYS A 46 2.33 12.80 -13.85
C LYS A 46 1.31 12.10 -14.74
N VAL A 47 0.36 11.39 -14.12
CA VAL A 47 -0.75 10.70 -14.78
C VAL A 47 -1.98 11.60 -14.86
N GLY A 48 -2.21 12.41 -13.83
CA GLY A 48 -3.38 13.28 -13.73
C GLY A 48 -4.57 12.58 -13.07
N THR A 49 -5.79 12.93 -13.48
CA THR A 49 -7.02 12.37 -12.91
C THR A 49 -7.39 11.05 -13.56
N LEU A 50 -7.56 9.99 -12.76
CA LEU A 50 -8.05 8.70 -13.22
C LEU A 50 -9.57 8.70 -13.38
N PRO A 51 -10.13 7.81 -14.22
CA PRO A 51 -11.56 7.51 -14.21
C PRO A 51 -12.04 7.17 -12.79
N SER A 52 -13.18 7.75 -12.38
CA SER A 52 -13.64 7.71 -10.98
C SER A 52 -13.82 6.30 -10.42
N HIS A 53 -14.33 5.37 -11.23
CA HIS A 53 -14.52 3.98 -10.84
C HIS A 53 -13.19 3.24 -10.59
N LEU A 54 -12.12 3.58 -11.33
CA LEU A 54 -10.79 3.01 -11.11
C LEU A 54 -10.15 3.58 -9.85
N ALA A 55 -10.27 4.89 -9.63
CA ALA A 55 -9.81 5.52 -8.40
C ALA A 55 -10.54 4.94 -7.17
N ALA A 56 -11.85 4.71 -7.27
CA ALA A 56 -12.63 4.08 -6.21
C ALA A 56 -12.16 2.65 -5.90
N LEU A 57 -11.83 1.86 -6.94
CA LEU A 57 -11.28 0.51 -6.76
C LEU A 57 -9.88 0.53 -6.13
N MET A 58 -9.02 1.46 -6.53
CA MET A 58 -7.69 1.61 -5.92
C MET A 58 -7.82 2.05 -4.46
N GLN A 59 -8.78 2.92 -4.14
CA GLN A 59 -9.00 3.43 -2.79
C GLN A 59 -9.27 2.31 -1.79
N THR A 60 -10.00 1.26 -2.17
CA THR A 60 -10.27 0.13 -1.26
C THR A 60 -8.98 -0.56 -0.81
N ASN A 61 -8.00 -0.69 -1.71
CA ASN A 61 -6.69 -1.28 -1.42
C ASN A 61 -5.77 -0.31 -0.65
N ILE A 62 -5.79 0.98 -1.01
CA ILE A 62 -5.02 2.02 -0.32
C ILE A 62 -5.46 2.14 1.14
N ASN A 63 -6.75 1.98 1.44
CA ASN A 63 -7.27 2.03 2.80
C ASN A 63 -6.65 0.95 3.71
N VAL A 64 -6.52 -0.28 3.21
CA VAL A 64 -5.89 -1.39 3.94
C VAL A 64 -4.43 -1.05 4.29
N GLN A 65 -3.67 -0.58 3.31
CA GLN A 65 -2.26 -0.20 3.49
C GLN A 65 -2.10 0.98 4.46
N THR A 66 -3.01 1.94 4.40
CA THR A 66 -3.02 3.11 5.29
C THR A 66 -3.26 2.69 6.73
N LEU A 67 -4.29 1.87 6.98
CA LEU A 67 -4.59 1.35 8.31
C LEU A 67 -3.45 0.51 8.87
N LEU A 68 -2.81 -0.32 8.05
CA LEU A 68 -1.63 -1.09 8.47
C LEU A 68 -0.44 -0.19 8.82
N THR A 69 -0.23 0.88 8.03
CA THR A 69 0.82 1.87 8.33
C THR A 69 0.53 2.58 9.66
N GLU A 70 -0.72 2.98 9.90
CA GLU A 70 -1.15 3.54 11.18
C GLU A 70 -0.95 2.56 12.33
N ALA A 71 -1.29 1.28 12.15
CA ALA A 71 -1.09 0.22 13.15
C ALA A 71 0.38 0.15 13.58
N ILE A 72 1.30 0.16 12.61
CA ILE A 72 2.74 0.10 12.86
C ILE A 72 3.23 1.37 13.57
N LEU A 73 2.82 2.55 13.11
CA LEU A 73 3.27 3.83 13.68
C LEU A 73 2.75 4.07 15.09
N THR A 74 1.57 3.54 15.41
CA THR A 74 0.91 3.74 16.71
C THR A 74 1.01 2.52 17.63
N GLU A 75 1.64 1.44 17.16
CA GLU A 75 1.66 0.13 17.82
C GLU A 75 0.26 -0.35 18.27
N ASN A 76 -0.75 -0.03 17.45
CA ASN A 76 -2.15 -0.31 17.77
C ASN A 76 -2.62 -1.56 17.01
N ARG A 77 -2.82 -2.66 17.75
CA ARG A 77 -3.31 -3.93 17.22
C ARG A 77 -4.70 -3.84 16.61
N ASP A 78 -5.58 -2.98 17.13
CA ASP A 78 -6.96 -2.83 16.62
C ASP A 78 -6.98 -2.41 15.14
N ARG A 79 -6.00 -1.58 14.75
CA ARG A 79 -5.84 -1.10 13.37
C ARG A 79 -5.52 -2.25 12.40
N VAL A 80 -4.91 -3.34 12.84
CA VAL A 80 -4.67 -4.53 12.01
C VAL A 80 -5.99 -5.24 11.69
N TYR A 81 -6.87 -5.41 12.68
CA TYR A 81 -8.21 -5.96 12.43
C TYR A 81 -9.01 -5.05 11.51
N HIS A 82 -8.96 -3.73 11.72
CA HIS A 82 -9.63 -2.78 10.82
C HIS A 82 -9.09 -2.86 9.39
N ALA A 83 -7.78 -3.03 9.21
CA ALA A 83 -7.20 -3.22 7.88
C ALA A 83 -7.77 -4.49 7.21
N ALA A 84 -7.85 -5.61 7.94
CA ALA A 84 -8.44 -6.85 7.43
C ALA A 84 -9.95 -6.71 7.13
N MET A 85 -10.70 -5.96 7.95
CA MET A 85 -12.12 -5.66 7.69
C MET A 85 -12.34 -4.81 6.44
N MET A 86 -11.36 -3.98 6.06
CA MET A 86 -11.44 -3.14 4.87
C MET A 86 -10.93 -3.83 3.60
N ASP A 87 -10.31 -5.00 3.72
CA ASP A 87 -9.87 -5.79 2.57
C ASP A 87 -11.09 -6.33 1.80
N PRO A 88 -11.23 -6.03 0.50
CA PRO A 88 -12.42 -6.41 -0.28
C PRO A 88 -12.68 -7.91 -0.33
N HIS A 89 -11.63 -8.74 -0.29
CA HIS A 89 -11.81 -10.19 -0.33
C HIS A 89 -12.30 -10.69 1.02
N THR A 90 -11.59 -10.31 2.08
CA THR A 90 -11.88 -10.68 3.46
C THR A 90 -13.31 -10.28 3.85
N ALA A 91 -13.70 -9.03 3.57
CA ALA A 91 -15.04 -8.51 3.85
C ALA A 91 -16.15 -9.15 3.00
N ALA A 92 -15.81 -9.76 1.85
CA ALA A 92 -16.79 -10.43 1.00
C ALA A 92 -17.11 -11.86 1.45
N VAL A 93 -16.20 -12.51 2.18
CA VAL A 93 -16.29 -13.95 2.47
C VAL A 93 -16.34 -14.28 3.96
N LEU A 94 -16.03 -13.34 4.86
CA LEU A 94 -16.02 -13.54 6.31
C LEU A 94 -16.88 -12.50 7.05
N GLY A 95 -17.53 -12.93 8.12
CA GLY A 95 -18.12 -12.04 9.12
C GLY A 95 -17.06 -11.43 10.05
N ILE A 96 -17.43 -10.36 10.76
CA ILE A 96 -16.51 -9.60 11.63
C ILE A 96 -15.80 -10.51 12.65
N ASP A 97 -16.52 -11.40 13.32
CA ASP A 97 -15.94 -12.30 14.33
C ASP A 97 -14.96 -13.31 13.70
N GLU A 98 -15.24 -13.76 12.47
CA GLU A 98 -14.34 -14.65 11.72
C GLU A 98 -13.06 -13.93 11.29
N ILE A 99 -13.15 -12.63 10.99
CA ILE A 99 -11.98 -11.79 10.67
C ILE A 99 -11.09 -11.62 11.89
N TYR A 100 -11.66 -11.40 13.09
CA TYR A 100 -10.87 -11.37 14.32
C TYR A 100 -10.12 -12.70 14.53
N ALA A 101 -10.83 -13.82 14.43
CA ALA A 101 -10.23 -15.15 14.58
C ALA A 101 -9.12 -15.40 13.55
N LEU A 102 -9.35 -15.07 12.27
CA LEU A 102 -8.35 -15.19 11.21
C LEU A 102 -7.09 -14.39 11.51
N VAL A 103 -7.23 -13.13 11.92
CA VAL A 103 -6.09 -12.27 12.21
C VAL A 103 -5.33 -12.78 13.44
N ASP A 104 -6.02 -13.27 14.47
CA ASP A 104 -5.39 -13.87 15.65
C ASP A 104 -4.61 -15.13 15.29
N ASP A 105 -5.19 -16.01 14.48
CA ASP A 105 -4.53 -17.21 13.98
C ASP A 105 -3.28 -16.87 13.15
N LEU A 106 -3.35 -15.82 12.31
CA LEU A 106 -2.20 -15.34 11.54
C LEU A 106 -1.11 -14.76 12.44
N ILE A 107 -1.47 -13.97 13.46
CA ILE A 107 -0.48 -13.41 14.41
C ILE A 107 0.22 -14.55 15.16
N ALA A 108 -0.55 -15.52 15.67
CA ALA A 108 -0.01 -16.68 16.37
C ALA A 108 0.90 -17.53 15.47
N ALA A 109 0.50 -17.77 14.21
CA ALA A 109 1.26 -18.58 13.27
C ALA A 109 2.60 -17.93 12.87
N HIS A 110 2.66 -16.60 12.77
CA HIS A 110 3.90 -15.89 12.43
C HIS A 110 4.80 -15.62 13.64
N GLY A 111 4.24 -15.61 14.87
CA GLY A 111 5.01 -15.53 16.11
C GLY A 111 6.04 -14.40 16.11
N ASP A 112 7.30 -14.73 16.38
CA ASP A 112 8.41 -13.77 16.50
C ASP A 112 8.82 -13.09 15.18
N TRP A 113 8.23 -13.49 14.04
CA TRP A 113 8.42 -12.77 12.77
C TRP A 113 7.66 -11.44 12.77
N LEU A 114 6.66 -11.31 13.64
CA LEU A 114 5.90 -10.10 13.83
C LEU A 114 6.43 -9.28 15.03
N PRO A 115 6.29 -7.95 14.99
CA PRO A 115 6.63 -7.09 16.12
C PRO A 115 5.98 -7.51 17.44
N GLY A 116 6.73 -7.42 18.54
CA GLY A 116 6.27 -7.84 19.87
C GLY A 116 5.01 -7.14 20.38
N TRP A 117 4.67 -5.94 19.87
CA TRP A 117 3.44 -5.23 20.25
C TRP A 117 2.16 -5.89 19.73
N LEU A 118 2.24 -6.75 18.71
CA LEU A 118 1.08 -7.51 18.20
C LEU A 118 0.68 -8.67 19.11
N HIS A 119 1.58 -9.13 19.98
CA HIS A 119 1.33 -10.23 20.91
C HIS A 119 0.80 -9.77 22.28
N ARG A 120 0.55 -8.47 22.42
CA ARG A 120 0.02 -7.85 23.65
C ARG A 120 -1.50 -7.81 23.67
#